data_AF-A0A099I2B7-F1
#
_entry.id   AF-A0A099I2B7-F1
#
_cell.length_a   1.000
_cell.length_b   1.000
_cell.length_c   1.000
_cell.angle_alpha   90.00
_cell.angle_beta   90.00
_cell.angle_gamma   90.00
#
_symmetry.space_group_name_H-M   'P 1'
#
loop_
_entity.id
_entity.type
_entity.pdbx_description
1 polymer ?
#
loop_
_entity_poly.entity_id
_entity_poly.type
_entity_poly.pdbx_seq_one_letter_code
_entity_poly.pdbx_strand_id
1 'polypeptide(L)'
;KDFTFTVTLSDKRITGVYGDMRFKQGVASIVLKHGERKSAINLPLGTAYEVVEVESNQDGYITTSKGAKGKITTNASTVEFLNTKNSTPTEPEVKTGSLMISNTVAGNEEEK
;
A
#
# COMPACT_ATOMS: atom_id res chain seq x y z
N LYS A 1 2.06 2.05 -11.40
CA LYS A 1 3.43 2.20 -10.87
C LYS A 1 3.65 1.06 -9.92
N ASP A 2 4.81 0.44 -10.06
CA ASP A 2 5.25 -0.68 -9.25
C ASP A 2 6.22 -0.11 -8.22
N PHE A 3 6.07 -0.50 -6.96
CA PHE A 3 6.93 -0.08 -5.86
C PHE A 3 7.69 -1.28 -5.34
N THR A 4 9.01 -1.15 -5.24
CA THR A 4 9.90 -2.23 -4.83
C THR A 4 10.19 -2.11 -3.35
N PHE A 5 10.01 -3.21 -2.61
CA PHE A 5 10.29 -3.27 -1.19
C PHE A 5 11.36 -4.32 -0.91
N THR A 6 12.26 -3.98 0.01
CA THR A 6 13.22 -4.91 0.58
C THR A 6 12.82 -5.21 2.02
N VAL A 7 12.56 -6.48 2.30
CA VAL A 7 12.28 -6.99 3.65
C VAL A 7 13.53 -7.67 4.17
N THR A 8 14.07 -7.16 5.28
CA THR A 8 15.27 -7.66 5.94
C THR A 8 14.91 -8.22 7.30
N LEU A 9 15.25 -9.49 7.53
CA LEU A 9 15.18 -10.16 8.82
C LEU A 9 16.55 -10.13 9.50
N SER A 10 16.56 -10.07 10.83
CA SER A 10 17.78 -10.15 11.63
C SER A 10 18.42 -11.54 11.55
N ASP A 11 17.62 -12.60 11.43
CA ASP A 11 18.12 -13.97 11.28
C ASP A 11 18.45 -14.27 9.81
N LYS A 12 19.74 -14.25 9.48
CA LYS A 12 20.28 -14.52 8.14
C LYS A 12 20.25 -16.00 7.75
N ARG A 13 19.85 -16.91 8.64
CA ARG A 13 19.69 -18.33 8.31
C ARG A 13 18.37 -18.59 7.59
N ILE A 14 17.40 -17.68 7.70
CA ILE A 14 16.09 -17.80 7.06
C ILE A 14 16.25 -17.72 5.54
N THR A 15 16.07 -18.85 4.86
CA THR A 15 16.14 -18.97 3.41
C THR A 15 15.04 -19.91 2.96
N GLY A 16 14.31 -19.54 1.90
CA GLY A 16 13.16 -20.30 1.41
C GLY A 16 11.94 -19.42 1.17
N VAL A 17 10.80 -20.06 0.94
CA VAL A 17 9.51 -19.37 0.72
C VAL A 17 8.71 -19.37 2.01
N TYR A 18 8.29 -18.18 2.43
CA TYR A 18 7.49 -17.92 3.62
C TYR A 18 6.27 -17.11 3.18
N GLY A 19 5.15 -17.78 2.95
CA GLY A 19 3.97 -17.18 2.33
C GLY A 19 4.26 -16.71 0.90
N ASP A 20 4.01 -15.43 0.63
CA ASP A 20 4.21 -14.81 -0.68
C ASP A 20 5.65 -14.32 -0.92
N MET A 21 6.53 -14.47 0.08
CA MET A 21 7.87 -13.90 0.07
C MET A 21 8.93 -14.98 0.04
N ARG A 22 9.91 -14.83 -0.85
CA ARG A 22 11.09 -15.70 -0.89
C ARG A 22 12.29 -15.00 -0.28
N PHE A 23 12.74 -15.52 0.85
CA PHE A 23 13.93 -15.05 1.55
C PHE A 23 15.18 -15.77 1.05
N LYS A 24 16.26 -15.02 0.89
CA LYS A 24 17.62 -15.51 0.72
C LYS A 24 18.47 -14.84 1.79
N GLN A 25 19.02 -15.64 2.69
CA GLN A 25 19.84 -15.15 3.80
C GLN A 25 19.15 -14.03 4.61
N GLY A 26 17.87 -14.21 4.94
CA GLY A 26 17.07 -13.24 5.68
C GLY A 26 16.69 -11.98 4.89
N VAL A 27 16.85 -11.96 3.56
CA VAL A 27 16.44 -10.82 2.72
C VAL A 27 15.46 -11.29 1.64
N ALA A 28 14.34 -10.59 1.50
CA ALA A 28 13.40 -10.77 0.41
C ALA A 28 13.19 -9.44 -0.33
N SER A 29 13.07 -9.50 -1.65
CA SER A 29 12.66 -8.37 -2.48
C SER A 29 11.30 -8.68 -3.08
N ILE A 30 10.37 -7.74 -2.94
CA ILE A 30 9.01 -7.86 -3.45
C ILE A 30 8.62 -6.60 -4.20
N VAL A 31 7.64 -6.73 -5.07
CA VAL A 31 7.02 -5.62 -5.80
C VAL A 31 5.53 -5.61 -5.46
N LEU A 32 5.01 -4.42 -5.16
CA LEU A 32 3.58 -4.20 -4.94
C LEU A 32 3.07 -3.07 -5.84
N LYS A 33 1.88 -3.25 -6.39
CA LYS A 33 1.08 -2.20 -7.04
C LYS A 33 0.10 -1.60 -6.06
N HIS A 34 -0.55 -0.51 -6.46
CA HIS A 34 -1.60 0.12 -5.66
C HIS A 34 -2.68 -0.91 -5.27
N GLY A 35 -2.93 -1.02 -3.96
CA GLY A 35 -3.92 -1.95 -3.39
C GLY A 35 -3.44 -3.39 -3.21
N GLU A 36 -2.26 -3.75 -3.71
CA GLU A 36 -1.69 -5.09 -3.51
C GLU A 36 -1.09 -5.25 -2.12
N ARG A 37 -1.06 -6.50 -1.67
CA ARG A 37 -0.54 -6.89 -0.35
C ARG A 37 0.23 -8.21 -0.51
N LYS A 38 1.25 -8.41 0.30
CA LYS A 38 1.94 -9.69 0.42
C LYS A 38 2.14 -10.04 1.88
N SER A 39 2.05 -11.33 2.18
CA SER A 39 2.15 -11.86 3.54
C SER A 39 3.32 -12.81 3.66
N ALA A 40 4.13 -12.66 4.70
CA ALA A 40 5.07 -13.68 5.14
C ALA A 40 4.48 -14.45 6.32
N ILE A 41 4.38 -15.76 6.19
CA ILE A 41 3.85 -16.66 7.24
C ILE A 41 4.93 -17.62 7.71
N ASN A 42 4.74 -18.21 8.90
CA ASN A 42 5.65 -19.19 9.50
C ASN A 42 7.09 -18.67 9.75
N LEU A 43 7.25 -17.36 9.98
CA LEU A 43 8.52 -16.79 10.41
C LEU A 43 8.75 -17.07 11.92
N PRO A 44 10.01 -17.33 12.35
CA PRO A 44 10.30 -17.58 13.76
C PRO A 44 9.95 -16.38 14.66
N LEU A 45 9.29 -16.66 15.79
CA LEU A 45 8.97 -15.66 16.81
C LEU A 45 10.23 -14.99 17.34
N GLY A 46 10.15 -13.69 17.61
CA GLY A 46 11.26 -12.86 18.11
C GLY A 46 12.21 -12.36 17.03
N THR A 47 12.11 -12.84 15.78
CA THR A 47 12.91 -12.35 14.66
C THR A 47 12.63 -10.87 14.43
N ALA A 48 13.65 -10.02 14.47
CA ALA A 48 13.49 -8.62 14.12
C ALA A 48 13.40 -8.46 12.60
N TYR A 49 12.59 -7.51 12.15
CA TYR A 49 12.43 -7.21 10.74
C TYR A 49 12.51 -5.70 10.48
N GLU A 50 12.90 -5.38 9.26
CA GLU A 50 12.89 -4.05 8.68
C GLU A 50 12.39 -4.13 7.23
N VAL A 51 11.47 -3.26 6.85
CA VAL A 51 10.95 -3.12 5.49
C VAL A 51 11.32 -1.74 4.97
N VAL A 52 11.89 -1.68 3.78
CA VAL A 52 12.30 -0.43 3.12
C VAL A 52 11.75 -0.41 1.70
N GLU A 53 11.10 0.69 1.33
CA GLU A 53 10.78 0.98 -0.08
C GLU A 53 12.03 1.50 -0.78
N VAL A 54 12.42 0.88 -1.90
CA VAL A 54 13.66 1.21 -2.63
C VAL A 54 13.55 2.58 -3.29
N GLU A 55 12.41 2.89 -3.89
CA GLU A 55 12.13 4.16 -4.56
C GLU A 55 11.55 5.23 -3.61
N SER A 56 11.80 5.11 -2.30
CA SER A 56 11.23 6.00 -1.29
C SER A 56 11.56 7.47 -1.58
N ASN A 57 10.53 8.31 -1.64
CA ASN A 57 10.62 9.74 -1.92
C ASN A 57 11.27 10.10 -3.27
N GLN A 58 11.16 9.21 -4.26
CA GLN A 58 11.64 9.43 -5.64
C GLN A 58 10.46 9.68 -6.60
N ASP A 59 10.75 10.08 -7.84
CA ASP A 59 9.75 10.27 -8.92
C ASP A 59 8.57 11.22 -8.57
N GLY A 60 8.78 12.15 -7.64
CA GLY A 60 7.76 13.07 -7.14
C GLY A 60 6.75 12.45 -6.17
N TYR A 61 6.99 11.22 -5.71
CA TYR A 61 6.24 10.62 -4.61
C TYR A 61 6.82 11.06 -3.27
N ILE A 62 5.95 11.18 -2.28
CA ILE A 62 6.28 11.27 -0.86
C ILE A 62 5.86 9.93 -0.24
N THR A 63 6.81 9.23 0.36
CA THR A 63 6.60 7.91 0.97
C THR A 63 6.54 8.06 2.48
N THR A 64 5.48 7.53 3.09
CA THR A 64 5.35 7.40 4.54
C THR A 64 5.13 5.95 4.92
N SER A 65 5.62 5.52 6.08
CA SER A 65 5.52 4.13 6.52
C SER A 65 5.15 4.02 7.99
N LYS A 66 4.36 3.01 8.34
CA LYS A 66 4.01 2.66 9.72
C LYS A 66 4.35 1.20 9.99
N GLY A 67 5.02 0.95 11.11
CA GLY A 67 5.41 -0.41 11.50
C GLY A 67 6.54 -1.01 10.66
N ALA A 68 7.26 -0.21 9.87
CA ALA A 68 8.33 -0.70 8.99
C ALA A 68 9.45 -1.44 9.72
N LYS A 69 9.58 -1.29 11.03
CA LYS A 69 10.50 -2.05 11.89
C LYS A 69 9.75 -2.67 13.06
N GLY A 70 10.13 -3.88 13.42
CA GLY A 70 9.52 -4.58 14.55
C GLY A 70 10.12 -5.95 14.82
N LYS A 71 9.41 -6.75 15.60
CA LYS A 71 9.72 -8.16 15.83
C LYS A 71 8.50 -9.01 15.50
N ILE A 72 8.73 -10.21 14.96
CA ILE A 72 7.68 -11.20 14.75
C ILE A 72 7.16 -11.65 16.12
N THR A 73 5.85 -11.56 16.33
CA THR A 73 5.18 -12.01 17.55
C THR A 73 4.06 -13.00 17.21
N THR A 74 3.40 -13.54 18.22
CA THR A 74 2.21 -14.40 18.02
C THR A 74 1.04 -13.63 17.42
N ASN A 75 1.04 -12.30 17.56
CA ASN A 75 0.06 -11.42 16.95
C ASN A 75 0.50 -11.02 15.54
N ALA A 76 -0.47 -10.85 14.64
CA ALA A 76 -0.21 -10.35 13.30
C ALA A 76 0.46 -8.96 13.39
N SER A 77 1.59 -8.81 12.71
CA SER A 77 2.25 -7.52 12.51
C SER A 77 1.85 -6.96 11.15
N THR A 78 1.32 -5.74 11.13
CA THR A 78 0.95 -5.06 9.88
C THR A 78 1.95 -3.94 9.62
N VAL A 79 2.48 -3.92 8.40
CA VAL A 79 3.34 -2.84 7.89
C VAL A 79 2.58 -2.13 6.78
N GLU A 80 2.49 -0.81 6.88
CA GLU A 80 1.75 0.01 5.93
C GLU A 80 2.70 1.01 5.28
N PHE A 81 2.65 1.12 3.96
CA PHE A 81 3.33 2.14 3.17
C PHE A 81 2.29 2.95 2.41
N LEU A 82 2.40 4.27 2.49
CA LEU A 82 1.56 5.22 1.76
C LEU A 82 2.45 6.10 0.88
N ASN A 83 2.29 5.94 -0.42
CA ASN A 83 2.98 6.71 -1.45
C ASN A 83 2.03 7.74 -2.05
N THR A 84 2.23 9.00 -1.68
CA THR A 84 1.42 10.13 -2.16
C THR A 84 2.20 10.86 -3.21
N LYS A 85 1.69 10.90 -4.45
CA LYS A 85 2.22 11.82 -5.47
C LYS A 85 1.45 13.13 -5.33
N ASN A 86 2.10 14.17 -4.83
CA ASN A 86 1.55 15.51 -5.00
C ASN A 86 1.72 15.85 -6.47
N SER A 87 0.64 15.73 -7.24
CA SER A 87 0.46 16.55 -8.41
C SER A 87 0.41 17.99 -7.89
N THR A 88 1.54 18.67 -7.75
CA THR A 88 1.48 20.13 -7.81
C THR A 88 0.96 20.42 -9.20
N PRO A 89 -0.27 20.96 -9.36
CA PRO A 89 -0.69 21.37 -10.67
C PRO A 89 0.25 22.49 -11.07
N THR A 90 1.05 22.29 -12.12
CA THR A 90 1.90 23.36 -12.65
C THR A 90 1.08 24.46 -13.36
N GLU A 91 -0.24 24.42 -13.23
CA GLU A 91 -1.22 25.36 -13.77
C GLU A 91 -2.48 25.29 -12.88
N PRO A 92 -3.18 26.40 -12.55
CA PRO A 92 -4.38 26.33 -11.72
C PRO A 92 -5.41 25.40 -12.37
N GLU A 93 -5.63 24.22 -11.77
CA GLU A 93 -6.71 23.32 -12.16
C GLU A 93 -8.03 24.05 -11.97
N VAL A 94 -8.64 24.49 -13.07
CA VAL A 94 -10.02 24.97 -13.08
C VAL A 94 -10.90 23.76 -12.76
N LYS A 95 -11.25 23.59 -11.49
CA LYS A 95 -12.25 22.62 -11.06
C LYS A 95 -13.61 23.09 -11.59
N THR A 96 -14.11 22.43 -12.63
CA THR A 96 -15.48 22.65 -13.12
C THR A 96 -16.44 21.72 -12.39
N GLY A 97 -17.55 22.29 -11.90
CA GLY A 97 -18.67 21.54 -11.35
C GLY A 97 -19.76 21.35 -12.41
N SER A 98 -20.53 20.27 -12.31
CA SER A 98 -21.73 20.06 -13.14
C SER A 98 -22.97 20.32 -12.30
N LEU A 99 -23.84 21.22 -12.77
CA LEU A 99 -25.16 21.47 -12.19
C LEU A 99 -26.19 20.66 -12.98
N MET A 100 -26.94 19.82 -12.28
CA MET A 100 -28.05 19.06 -12.87
C MET A 100 -29.35 19.54 -12.21
N ILE A 101 -30.27 20.06 -13.03
CA ILE A 101 -31.61 20.48 -12.59
C ILE A 101 -32.61 19.49 -13.17
N SER A 102 -33.36 18.80 -12.30
CA SER A 102 -34.48 17.95 -12.68
C SER A 102 -35.79 18.58 -12.20
N ASN A 103 -36.79 18.62 -13.08
CA ASN A 103 -38.17 18.95 -12.71
C ASN A 103 -39.02 17.69 -12.87
N THR A 104 -39.69 17.25 -11.81
CA THR A 104 -40.61 16.11 -11.83
C THR A 104 -42.02 16.63 -11.64
N VAL A 105 -42.90 16.38 -12.62
CA VAL A 105 -44.33 16.64 -12.50
C VAL A 105 -45.03 15.31 -12.27
N ALA A 106 -45.65 15.15 -11.10
CA ALA A 106 -46.57 14.04 -10.85
C ALA A 106 -47.97 14.50 -11.24
N GLY A 107 -48.55 13.89 -12.28
CA GLY A 107 -49.95 14.00 -12.61
C GLY A 107 -50.70 12.84 -11.97
N ASN A 108 -51.70 13.13 -11.14
CA ASN A 108 -52.72 12.15 -10.84
C ASN A 108 -53.72 12.23 -12.01
N GLU A 109 -53.61 11.32 -12.97
CA GLU A 109 -54.73 11.02 -13.85
C GLU A 109 -55.79 10.32 -12.98
N GLU A 110 -56.81 11.06 -12.55
CA GLU A 110 -58.11 10.44 -12.34
C GLU A 110 -58.85 10.49 -13.67
N GLU A 111 -58.88 9.31 -14.29
CA GLU A 111 -59.74 8.95 -15.40
C GLU A 111 -61.21 8.97 -14.92
N LYS A 112 -62.03 9.78 -15.59
CA LYS A 112 -63.50 9.79 -15.69
C LYS A 112 -64.33 10.70 -14.78
#